data_AF-A0A1Z9PN75-F1
#
_entry.id   AF-A0A1Z9PN75-F1
#
_cell.length_a   1.000
_cell.length_b   1.000
_cell.length_c   1.000
_cell.angle_alpha   90.00
_cell.angle_beta   90.00
_cell.angle_gamma   90.00
#
_symmetry.space_group_name_H-M   'P 1'
#
loop_
_entity.id
_entity.type
_entity.pdbx_description
1 polymer ?
#
loop_
_entity_poly.entity_id
_entity_poly.type
_entity_poly.pdbx_seq_one_letter_code
_entity_poly.pdbx_strand_id
1 'polypeptide(L)'
;MGYYKQKEIETMDDDGLAKEAIKKRNRNNRARGKVYENRAAEIVGGKRNLDKSRPHTDVENAFSVYEIKSTQSKTPTWLEKATGQLKLAATESDKSAGGVIKIYTKGSKARFFLIKEIYEGNGSMFFEGEGNNFHENNEQS
;
A
#
# COMPACT_ATOMS: atom_id res chain seq x y z
N MET A 1 6.26 -37.25 -0.13
CA MET A 1 5.56 -35.96 -0.33
C MET A 1 6.44 -34.88 0.25
N GLY A 2 6.92 -33.96 -0.60
CA GLY A 2 8.19 -33.26 -0.42
C GLY A 2 8.20 -32.14 0.61
N TYR A 3 9.29 -32.11 1.38
CA TYR A 3 9.76 -30.90 2.06
C TYR A 3 10.85 -30.28 1.19
N TYR A 4 10.55 -29.18 0.51
CA TYR A 4 11.58 -28.37 -0.12
C TYR A 4 12.37 -27.68 0.98
N LYS A 5 13.45 -28.34 1.41
CA LYS A 5 14.57 -27.77 2.14
C LYS A 5 15.04 -26.56 1.32
N GLN A 6 14.79 -25.34 1.81
CA GLN A 6 15.39 -24.14 1.24
C GLN A 6 16.90 -24.40 1.21
N LYS A 7 17.46 -24.53 0.00
CA LYS A 7 18.90 -24.50 -0.20
C LYS A 7 19.37 -23.21 0.45
N GLU A 8 20.02 -23.33 1.60
CA GLU A 8 21.04 -22.38 2.02
C GLU A 8 21.98 -22.28 0.84
N ILE A 9 21.86 -21.18 0.10
CA ILE A 9 22.89 -20.81 -0.87
C ILE A 9 24.07 -20.45 0.02
N GLU A 10 24.99 -21.41 0.16
CA GLU A 10 26.37 -21.17 0.56
C GLU A 10 26.90 -20.04 -0.32
N THR A 11 26.80 -18.80 0.13
CA THR A 11 27.62 -17.71 -0.40
C THR A 11 28.93 -17.73 0.37
N MET A 12 29.73 -18.78 0.16
CA MET A 12 31.17 -18.63 0.29
C MET A 12 31.65 -18.20 -1.09
N ASP A 13 32.02 -16.93 -1.22
CA ASP A 13 32.97 -16.41 -2.22
C ASP A 13 33.63 -15.13 -1.66
N ASP A 14 34.88 -14.93 -2.07
CA ASP A 14 36.04 -14.51 -1.27
C ASP A 14 36.57 -13.11 -1.65
N ASP A 15 35.73 -12.08 -1.61
CA ASP A 15 36.10 -10.75 -2.15
C ASP A 15 35.32 -9.55 -1.59
N GLY A 16 34.45 -9.73 -0.59
CA GLY A 16 33.71 -8.63 0.06
C GLY A 16 32.55 -8.04 -0.78
N LEU A 17 32.50 -8.32 -2.08
CA LEU A 17 31.47 -7.84 -3.03
C LEU A 17 30.08 -8.40 -2.72
N ALA A 18 29.97 -9.68 -2.32
CA ALA A 18 28.71 -10.29 -1.92
C ALA A 18 28.09 -9.62 -0.67
N LYS A 19 28.93 -9.25 0.31
CA LYS A 19 28.49 -8.53 1.53
C LYS A 19 28.00 -7.12 1.19
N GLU A 20 28.64 -6.44 0.24
CA GLU A 20 28.19 -5.12 -0.23
C GLU A 20 26.87 -5.18 -0.99
N ALA A 21 26.67 -6.19 -1.85
CA ALA A 21 25.42 -6.40 -2.56
C ALA A 21 24.24 -6.62 -1.59
N ILE A 22 24.43 -7.43 -0.54
CA ILE A 22 23.42 -7.65 0.50
C ILE A 22 23.13 -6.35 1.27
N LYS A 23 24.17 -5.60 1.67
CA LYS A 23 24.00 -4.31 2.35
C LYS A 23 23.23 -3.31 1.49
N LYS A 24 23.54 -3.23 0.20
CA LYS A 24 22.83 -2.39 -0.78
C LYS A 24 21.37 -2.79 -0.91
N ARG A 25 21.08 -4.09 -1.06
CA ARG A 25 19.70 -4.62 -1.11
C ARG A 25 18.91 -4.24 0.14
N ASN A 26 19.49 -4.43 1.32
CA ASN A 26 18.85 -4.10 2.59
C ASN A 26 18.59 -2.60 2.74
N ARG A 27 19.52 -1.75 2.29
CA ARG A 27 19.33 -0.29 2.25
C ARG A 27 18.16 0.09 1.35
N ASN A 28 18.08 -0.49 0.15
CA ASN A 28 16.99 -0.24 -0.79
C ASN A 28 15.64 -0.71 -0.23
N ASN A 29 15.60 -1.87 0.43
CA ASN A 29 14.38 -2.36 1.08
C ASN A 29 13.90 -1.41 2.18
N ARG A 30 14.82 -0.88 3.01
CA ARG A 30 14.48 0.11 4.04
C ARG A 30 13.98 1.42 3.45
N ALA A 31 14.62 1.90 2.39
CA ALA A 31 14.19 3.10 1.70
C ALA A 31 12.76 2.96 1.14
N ARG A 32 12.45 1.82 0.52
CA ARG A 32 11.08 1.51 0.05
C ARG A 32 10.08 1.37 1.19
N GLY A 33 10.42 0.67 2.27
CA GLY A 33 9.57 0.56 3.46
C GLY A 33 9.18 1.93 4.01
N LYS A 34 10.14 2.85 4.12
CA LYS A 34 9.91 4.24 4.53
C LYS A 34 8.90 4.97 3.62
N VAL A 35 8.94 4.75 2.31
CA VAL A 35 7.98 5.36 1.36
C VAL A 35 6.56 4.85 1.63
N TYR A 36 6.38 3.54 1.78
CA TYR A 36 5.06 2.97 2.05
C TYR A 36 4.50 3.37 3.41
N GLU A 37 5.35 3.43 4.44
CA GLU A 37 4.94 3.91 5.76
C GLU A 37 4.49 5.38 5.73
N ASN A 38 5.18 6.24 4.97
CA ASN A 38 4.77 7.64 4.81
C ASN A 38 3.40 7.74 4.13
N ARG A 39 3.20 6.98 3.05
CA ARG A 39 1.94 7.02 2.30
C ARG A 39 0.79 6.42 3.11
N ALA A 40 1.05 5.37 3.88
CA ALA A 40 0.08 4.81 4.81
C ALA A 40 -0.31 5.84 5.89
N ALA A 41 0.67 6.58 6.44
CA ALA A 41 0.42 7.66 7.39
C ALA A 41 -0.50 8.74 6.81
N GLU A 42 -0.25 9.18 5.57
CA GLU A 42 -1.13 10.14 4.88
C GLU A 42 -2.57 9.61 4.74
N ILE A 43 -2.73 8.34 4.37
CA ILE A 43 -4.05 7.72 4.16
C ILE A 43 -4.85 7.61 5.45
N VAL A 44 -4.19 7.28 6.56
CA VAL A 44 -4.86 7.09 7.87
C VAL A 44 -4.90 8.36 8.71
N GLY A 45 -4.44 9.49 8.17
CA GLY A 45 -4.32 10.76 8.90
C GLY A 45 -3.39 10.65 10.12
N GLY A 46 -2.33 9.87 10.00
CA GLY A 46 -1.38 9.56 11.07
C GLY A 46 0.03 10.10 10.82
N LYS A 47 0.96 9.63 11.64
CA LYS A 47 2.40 9.91 11.54
C LYS A 47 3.18 8.61 11.66
N ARG A 48 4.35 8.55 11.03
CA ARG A 48 5.31 7.47 11.26
C ARG A 48 5.89 7.56 12.66
N ASN A 49 5.97 6.43 13.34
CA ASN A 49 6.65 6.35 14.62
C ASN A 49 8.15 6.13 14.39
N LEU A 50 8.97 7.06 14.85
CA LEU A 50 10.44 6.97 14.79
C LEU A 50 11.04 6.59 16.13
N ASP A 51 10.22 6.56 17.19
CA ASP A 51 10.65 6.28 18.54
C ASP A 51 10.79 4.77 18.77
N LYS A 52 12.03 4.36 19.03
CA LYS A 52 12.39 2.96 19.29
C LYS A 52 12.26 2.56 20.76
N SER A 53 11.88 3.48 21.64
CA SER A 53 11.71 3.22 23.08
C SER A 53 10.34 2.64 23.46
N ARG A 54 9.38 2.67 22.53
CA ARG A 54 8.03 2.11 22.68
C ARG A 54 7.87 0.82 21.85
N PRO A 55 6.85 -0.02 22.16
CA PRO A 55 6.49 -1.13 21.28
C PRO A 55 6.41 -0.64 19.83
N HIS A 56 7.20 -1.28 18.96
CA HIS A 56 7.42 -0.82 17.59
C HIS A 56 6.13 -0.97 16.78
N THR A 57 5.45 0.14 16.57
CA THR A 57 4.40 0.29 15.56
C THR A 57 4.95 1.19 14.47
N ASP A 58 4.60 0.97 13.21
CA ASP A 58 5.17 1.74 12.11
C ASP A 58 4.49 3.11 11.95
N VAL A 59 3.18 3.15 12.09
CA VAL A 59 2.34 4.37 11.93
C VAL A 59 1.30 4.43 13.06
N GLU A 60 0.99 5.63 13.52
CA GLU A 60 -0.07 5.87 14.52
C GLU A 60 -0.86 7.14 14.20
N ASN A 61 -2.11 7.18 14.66
CA ASN A 61 -2.91 8.41 14.75
C ASN A 61 -3.51 8.51 16.17
N ALA A 62 -4.41 9.47 16.41
CA ALA A 62 -5.00 9.70 17.73
C ALA A 62 -5.76 8.48 18.30
N PHE A 63 -6.17 7.53 17.46
CA PHE A 63 -7.10 6.45 17.84
C PHE A 63 -6.55 5.04 17.57
N SER A 64 -5.50 4.91 16.77
CA SER A 64 -5.09 3.62 16.21
C SER A 64 -3.60 3.57 15.91
N VAL A 65 -3.06 2.36 16.00
CA VAL A 65 -1.69 2.03 15.60
C VAL A 65 -1.71 1.02 14.46
N TYR A 66 -0.73 1.12 13.57
CA TYR A 66 -0.67 0.35 12.33
C TYR A 66 0.73 -0.22 12.15
N GLU A 67 0.78 -1.51 11.83
CA GLU A 67 1.98 -2.20 11.36
C GLU A 67 1.93 -2.28 9.82
N ILE A 68 3.01 -1.88 9.16
CA ILE A 68 3.11 -1.81 7.70
C ILE A 68 4.05 -2.90 7.19
N LYS A 69 3.49 -3.83 6.41
CA LYS A 69 4.24 -4.88 5.75
C LYS A 69 4.09 -4.77 4.24
N SER A 70 5.20 -4.53 3.55
CA SER A 70 5.27 -4.57 2.09
C SER A 70 5.81 -5.91 1.61
N THR A 71 5.19 -6.49 0.57
CA THR A 71 5.71 -7.66 -0.15
C THR A 71 5.77 -7.36 -1.65
N GLN A 72 6.63 -8.09 -2.37
CA GLN A 72 6.74 -8.02 -3.83
C GLN A 72 6.03 -9.19 -4.53
N SER A 73 5.33 -10.03 -3.77
CA SER A 73 4.53 -11.11 -4.36
C SER A 73 3.44 -10.53 -5.25
N LYS A 74 3.11 -11.25 -6.33
CA LYS A 74 1.98 -10.89 -7.18
C LYS A 74 0.69 -10.80 -6.35
N THR A 75 -0.13 -9.82 -6.69
CA THR A 75 -1.47 -9.70 -6.15
C THR A 75 -2.28 -10.96 -6.51
N PRO A 76 -3.02 -11.56 -5.57
CA PRO A 76 -3.88 -12.69 -5.90
C PRO A 76 -4.95 -12.29 -6.94
N THR A 77 -5.21 -13.16 -7.91
CA THR A 77 -6.15 -12.88 -9.02
C THR A 77 -7.55 -12.45 -8.56
N TRP A 78 -8.05 -12.98 -7.43
CA TRP A 78 -9.36 -12.57 -6.90
C TRP A 78 -9.39 -11.09 -6.50
N LEU A 79 -8.27 -10.59 -5.95
CA LEU A 79 -8.15 -9.20 -5.51
C LEU A 79 -8.00 -8.28 -6.73
N GLU A 80 -7.22 -8.69 -7.73
CA GLU A 80 -7.11 -7.95 -9.01
C GLU A 80 -8.49 -7.77 -9.66
N LYS A 81 -9.28 -8.83 -9.75
CA LYS A 81 -10.65 -8.79 -10.29
C LYS A 81 -11.57 -7.88 -9.47
N ALA A 82 -11.55 -8.02 -8.14
CA ALA A 82 -12.36 -7.21 -7.24
C ALA A 82 -12.00 -5.71 -7.35
N THR A 83 -10.71 -5.38 -7.43
CA THR A 83 -10.25 -4.01 -7.64
C THR A 83 -10.67 -3.47 -9.01
N GLY A 84 -10.62 -4.28 -10.06
CA GLY A 84 -11.13 -3.90 -11.39
C GLY A 84 -12.62 -3.55 -11.35
N GLN A 85 -13.44 -4.39 -10.73
CA GLN A 85 -14.87 -4.13 -10.55
C GLN A 85 -15.14 -2.88 -9.70
N LEU A 86 -14.38 -2.69 -8.61
CA LEU A 86 -14.46 -1.50 -7.77
C LEU A 86 -14.19 -0.23 -8.57
N LYS A 87 -13.15 -0.23 -9.42
CA LYS A 87 -12.81 0.94 -10.27
C LYS A 87 -13.93 1.26 -11.24
N LEU A 88 -14.47 0.25 -11.93
CA LEU A 88 -15.60 0.43 -12.84
C LEU A 88 -16.81 1.03 -12.11
N ALA A 89 -17.20 0.44 -10.98
CA ALA A 89 -18.31 0.95 -10.19
C ALA A 89 -18.07 2.38 -9.65
N ALA A 90 -16.83 2.68 -9.26
CA ALA A 90 -16.43 4.02 -8.81
C ALA A 90 -16.60 5.04 -9.95
N THR A 91 -16.11 4.72 -11.16
CA THR A 91 -16.29 5.56 -12.35
C THR A 91 -17.76 5.73 -12.72
N GLU A 92 -18.54 4.64 -12.76
CA GLU A 92 -19.97 4.69 -13.11
C GLU A 92 -20.80 5.50 -12.11
N SER A 93 -20.33 5.59 -10.85
CA SER A 93 -21.03 6.30 -9.78
C SER A 93 -20.44 7.67 -9.43
N ASP A 94 -19.48 8.16 -10.23
CA ASP A 94 -18.75 9.41 -10.00
C ASP A 94 -18.18 9.51 -8.57
N LYS A 95 -17.51 8.44 -8.15
CA LYS A 95 -16.91 8.29 -6.81
C LYS A 95 -15.46 7.89 -6.92
N SER A 96 -14.70 8.17 -5.87
CA SER A 96 -13.36 7.61 -5.71
C SER A 96 -13.42 6.14 -5.25
N ALA A 97 -12.55 5.30 -5.78
CA ALA A 97 -12.42 3.91 -5.33
C ALA A 97 -11.93 3.85 -3.86
N GLY A 98 -12.79 3.37 -2.97
CA GLY A 98 -12.51 3.30 -1.52
C GLY A 98 -11.54 2.20 -1.10
N GLY A 99 -11.54 1.08 -1.83
CA GLY A 99 -10.73 -0.12 -1.56
C GLY A 99 -11.58 -1.39 -1.52
N VAL A 100 -10.92 -2.55 -1.57
CA VAL A 100 -11.56 -3.86 -1.43
C VAL A 100 -11.49 -4.28 0.02
N ILE A 101 -12.62 -4.73 0.57
CA ILE A 101 -12.70 -5.25 1.93
C ILE A 101 -12.73 -6.78 1.87
N LYS A 102 -11.75 -7.42 2.50
CA LYS A 102 -11.77 -8.86 2.75
C LYS A 102 -12.13 -9.13 4.20
N ILE A 103 -13.17 -9.95 4.40
CA ILE A 103 -13.59 -10.40 5.73
C ILE A 103 -13.18 -11.86 5.89
N TYR A 104 -12.43 -12.17 6.94
CA TYR A 104 -12.10 -13.53 7.33
C TYR A 104 -12.80 -13.88 8.65
N THR A 105 -13.67 -14.87 8.61
CA THR A 105 -14.44 -15.32 9.78
C THR A 105 -13.88 -16.65 10.31
N LYS A 106 -13.80 -16.78 11.63
CA LYS A 106 -13.51 -18.06 12.32
C LYS A 106 -14.23 -18.08 13.67
N GLY A 107 -15.26 -18.91 13.79
CA GLY A 107 -16.15 -18.92 14.95
C GLY A 107 -16.84 -17.57 15.13
N SER A 108 -16.83 -17.02 16.35
CA SER A 108 -17.41 -15.70 16.68
C SER A 108 -16.53 -14.50 16.30
N LYS A 109 -15.37 -14.72 15.66
CA LYS A 109 -14.43 -13.64 15.31
C LYS A 109 -14.46 -13.37 13.82
N ALA A 110 -14.58 -12.11 13.45
CA ALA A 110 -14.36 -11.60 12.10
C ALA A 110 -13.11 -10.71 12.10
N ARG A 111 -12.28 -10.85 11.06
CA ARG A 111 -11.14 -9.97 10.80
C ARG A 111 -11.40 -9.22 9.50
N PHE A 112 -11.28 -7.91 9.59
CA PHE A 112 -11.52 -6.99 8.49
C PHE A 112 -10.20 -6.52 7.90
N PHE A 113 -9.99 -6.75 6.62
CA PHE A 113 -8.82 -6.27 5.88
C PHE A 113 -9.30 -5.29 4.81
N LEU A 114 -9.06 -4.00 5.05
CA LEU A 114 -9.19 -2.99 4.00
C LEU A 114 -7.93 -3.03 3.14
N ILE A 115 -8.12 -3.25 1.84
CA ILE A 115 -7.06 -3.33 0.85
C ILE A 115 -7.28 -2.18 -0.13
N LYS A 116 -6.41 -1.18 -0.06
CA LYS A 116 -6.48 0.01 -0.90
C LYS A 116 -5.23 0.09 -1.75
N GLU A 117 -5.40 0.32 -3.05
CA GLU A 117 -4.27 0.59 -3.94
C GLU A 117 -3.66 1.96 -3.60
N ILE A 118 -2.34 1.99 -3.56
CA ILE A 118 -1.55 3.20 -3.38
C ILE A 118 -0.66 3.34 -4.60
N TYR A 119 -0.59 4.55 -5.16
CA TYR A 119 0.21 4.85 -6.34
C TYR A 119 1.44 5.66 -5.92
N GLU A 120 2.60 5.31 -6.47
CA GLU A 120 3.85 6.05 -6.29
C GLU A 120 3.90 7.17 -7.35
N GLY A 121 3.67 8.42 -6.94
CA GLY A 121 3.76 9.61 -7.79
C GLY A 121 3.62 10.88 -6.96
N ASN A 122 4.22 11.99 -7.42
CA ASN A 122 4.00 13.33 -6.84
C ASN A 122 2.58 13.78 -7.19
N GLY A 123 1.61 13.32 -6.41
CA GLY A 123 0.21 13.64 -6.57
C GLY A 123 -0.48 13.58 -5.23
N SER A 124 -0.91 14.76 -4.78
CA SER A 124 -2.13 14.94 -4.00
C SER A 124 -3.19 13.96 -4.45
N MET A 125 -4.06 13.50 -3.54
CA MET A 125 -5.29 12.82 -3.92
C MET A 125 -5.97 13.66 -5.02
N PHE A 126 -5.92 13.21 -6.27
CA PHE A 126 -6.73 13.78 -7.33
C PHE A 126 -8.17 13.39 -7.02
N PHE A 127 -8.89 14.31 -6.40
CA PHE A 127 -10.30 14.49 -6.68
C PHE A 127 -10.37 15.21 -8.04
N GLU A 128 -10.32 14.46 -9.14
CA GLU A 128 -10.70 15.01 -10.45
C GLU A 128 -12.21 14.86 -10.58
N GLY A 129 -12.88 15.90 -10.13
CA GLY A 129 -14.32 16.04 -10.25
C GLY A 129 -14.69 17.51 -10.20
N GLU A 130 -14.04 18.37 -10.99
CA GLU A 130 -14.58 19.68 -11.41
C GLU A 130 -13.99 20.08 -12.76
N GLY A 131 -14.73 19.76 -13.81
CA GLY A 131 -14.55 20.27 -15.17
C GLY A 131 -15.91 20.53 -15.80
N ASN A 132 -16.83 21.13 -15.04
CA ASN A 132 -18.09 21.62 -15.59
C ASN A 132 -17.79 22.90 -16.39
N ASN A 133 -17.68 22.73 -17.71
CA ASN A 133 -17.82 23.82 -18.67
C ASN A 133 -19.17 24.50 -18.46
N PHE A 134 -19.16 25.66 -17.80
CA PHE A 134 -20.30 26.57 -17.86
C PHE A 134 -20.37 27.12 -19.29
N HIS A 135 -21.47 26.78 -19.96
CA HIS A 135 -21.96 27.48 -21.14
C HIS A 135 -22.20 28.95 -20.78
N GLU A 136 -21.37 29.86 -21.29
CA GLU A 136 -21.78 31.25 -21.46
C GLU A 136 -22.65 31.33 -22.72
N ASN A 137 -23.96 31.38 -22.50
CA ASN A 137 -24.91 31.88 -23.49
C ASN A 137 -24.68 33.38 -23.63
N ASN A 138 -24.11 33.80 -24.76
CA ASN A 138 -24.10 35.19 -25.17
C ASN A 138 -25.44 35.48 -25.87
N GLU A 139 -26.45 35.89 -25.10
CA GLU A 139 -27.57 36.66 -25.64
C GLU A 139 -27.05 38.08 -25.90
N GLN A 140 -26.91 38.44 -27.17
CA GLN A 140 -26.83 39.85 -27.59
C GLN A 140 -28.17 40.26 -28.18
N SER A 141 -28.73 41.29 -27.55
CA SER A 141 -29.80 42.18 -28.01
C SER A 141 -29.51 42.86 -29.34
#